data_AF-A0A2D5ZKL5-F1
#
_entry.id   AF-A0A2D5ZKL5-F1
#
_cell.length_a   1.000
_cell.length_b   1.000
_cell.length_c   1.000
_cell.angle_alpha   90.00
_cell.angle_beta   90.00
_cell.angle_gamma   90.00
#
_symmetry.space_group_name_H-M   'P 1'
#
loop_
_entity.id
_entity.type
_entity.pdbx_description
1 polymer ?
#
loop_
_entity_poly.entity_id
_entity_poly.type
_entity_poly.pdbx_seq_one_letter_code
_entity_poly.pdbx_strand_id
1 'polypeptide(L)'
;MWIWTNREDPACSLPYSAVATENAWAVGTSRDTTIVLSNNGGSTLSIESIDVPHADLALSPPAPFNIAAGDQRDLVITYTASEEEIGIQRFTIRSNDTDDPALRFSVQGNSADLNVGDPAPDFTIPVLDGETVTLSDLRGSVVVLTFFASW
;
A
#
# COMPACT_ATOMS: atom_id res chain seq x y z
N MET A 1 14.66 11.29 -36.37
CA MET A 1 13.66 12.35 -36.12
C MET A 1 12.51 11.68 -35.40
N TRP A 2 12.48 11.78 -34.07
CA TRP A 2 11.39 11.22 -33.28
C TRP A 2 10.28 12.26 -33.26
N ILE A 3 9.17 11.94 -33.91
CA ILE A 3 7.99 12.81 -33.97
C ILE A 3 7.19 12.46 -32.72
N TRP A 4 7.18 13.35 -31.72
CA TRP A 4 6.15 13.29 -30.67
C TRP A 4 4.83 13.67 -31.34
N THR A 5 4.01 12.69 -31.70
CA THR A 5 2.58 12.94 -31.90
C THR A 5 1.98 13.17 -30.53
N ASN A 6 1.25 14.27 -30.35
CA ASN A 6 0.41 14.45 -29.15
C ASN A 6 -0.45 13.19 -28.99
N ARG A 7 -0.47 12.64 -27.78
CA ARG A 7 -1.25 11.44 -27.44
C ARG A 7 -2.71 11.85 -27.38
N GLU A 8 -3.50 11.56 -28.42
CA GLU A 8 -4.90 11.97 -28.52
C GLU A 8 -5.86 11.07 -27.71
N ASP A 9 -5.41 9.88 -27.33
CA ASP A 9 -6.09 8.91 -26.46
C ASP A 9 -5.93 9.27 -24.97
N PRO A 10 -6.88 8.87 -24.10
CA PRO A 10 -6.74 9.05 -22.66
C PRO A 10 -5.55 8.23 -22.13
N ALA A 11 -4.87 8.72 -21.09
CA ALA A 11 -3.68 8.08 -20.54
C ALA A 11 -3.70 8.07 -19.01
N CYS A 12 -4.09 6.95 -18.40
CA CYS A 12 -4.17 6.81 -16.94
C CYS A 12 -2.79 6.58 -16.34
N SER A 13 -2.46 7.31 -15.28
CA SER A 13 -1.20 7.10 -14.54
C SER A 13 -1.31 7.45 -13.06
N LEU A 14 -0.37 6.90 -12.29
CA LEU A 14 -0.19 7.15 -10.85
C LEU A 14 1.18 7.79 -10.60
N PRO A 15 1.35 8.62 -9.54
CA PRO A 15 2.67 9.01 -9.07
C PRO A 15 3.42 7.76 -8.60
N TYR A 16 4.71 7.68 -8.93
CA TYR A 16 5.57 6.51 -8.71
C TYR A 16 5.76 6.21 -7.21
N SER A 17 4.84 5.47 -6.57
CA SER A 17 5.09 4.63 -5.40
C SER A 17 3.80 3.95 -4.95
N ALA A 18 3.90 2.68 -4.56
CA ALA A 18 2.89 2.01 -3.75
C ALA A 18 2.56 2.88 -2.53
N VAL A 19 1.28 3.10 -2.28
CA VAL A 19 0.85 3.98 -1.20
C VAL A 19 0.87 3.16 0.08
N ALA A 20 1.93 3.33 0.86
CA ALA A 20 2.01 2.73 2.19
C ALA A 20 1.08 3.50 3.13
N THR A 21 0.14 2.81 3.78
CA THR A 21 -0.40 3.32 5.04
C THR A 21 0.52 2.79 6.15
N GLU A 22 1.11 3.68 6.96
CA GLU A 22 2.14 3.32 7.97
C GLU A 22 1.58 2.38 9.07
N ASN A 23 2.40 1.50 9.62
CA ASN A 23 2.03 0.25 10.32
C ASN A 23 1.12 0.29 11.59
N ALA A 24 0.52 -0.89 11.86
CA ALA A 24 -0.22 -1.37 13.04
C ALA A 24 -1.20 -0.40 13.73
N TRP A 25 -2.45 -0.32 13.26
CA TRP A 25 -3.50 0.40 13.99
C TRP A 25 -4.36 -0.52 14.84
N ALA A 26 -4.83 0.04 15.97
CA ALA A 26 -5.83 -0.61 16.80
C ALA A 26 -7.12 -0.87 15.99
N VAL A 27 -7.68 -2.06 16.17
CA VAL A 27 -8.99 -2.44 15.61
C VAL A 27 -10.03 -1.37 15.96
N GLY A 28 -10.84 -0.98 14.98
CA GLY A 28 -11.87 0.06 15.07
C GLY A 28 -11.41 1.47 14.73
N THR A 29 -10.13 1.68 14.38
CA THR A 29 -9.62 2.99 13.93
C THR A 29 -9.66 3.11 12.41
N SER A 30 -9.76 4.36 11.92
CA SER A 30 -9.76 4.66 10.49
C SER A 30 -8.62 5.60 10.10
N ARG A 31 -8.11 5.43 8.89
CA ARG A 31 -7.07 6.26 8.27
C ARG A 31 -7.36 6.48 6.79
N ASP A 32 -7.08 7.70 6.35
CA ASP A 32 -7.16 8.06 4.94
C ASP A 32 -5.76 8.08 4.35
N THR A 33 -5.66 7.60 3.12
CA THR A 33 -4.54 7.87 2.24
C THR A 33 -5.02 8.37 0.90
N THR A 34 -4.25 9.25 0.28
CA THR A 34 -4.64 9.89 -0.98
C THR A 34 -3.70 9.45 -2.08
N ILE A 35 -4.29 8.97 -3.18
CA ILE A 35 -3.56 8.69 -4.41
C ILE A 35 -4.03 9.70 -5.47
N VAL A 36 -3.11 10.16 -6.30
CA VAL A 36 -3.44 11.10 -7.38
C VAL A 36 -3.53 10.32 -8.69
N LEU A 37 -4.71 10.30 -9.30
CA LEU A 37 -4.91 9.77 -10.63
C LEU A 37 -4.72 10.89 -11.64
N SER A 38 -3.85 10.68 -12.64
CA SER A 38 -3.56 11.69 -13.66
C SER A 38 -3.98 11.19 -15.03
N ASN A 39 -4.65 12.04 -15.80
CA ASN A 39 -4.87 11.83 -17.22
C ASN A 39 -3.82 12.60 -18.04
N ASN A 40 -2.78 11.91 -18.48
CA ASN A 40 -1.71 12.50 -19.30
C ASN A 40 -2.03 12.46 -20.81
N GLY A 41 -3.25 12.06 -21.17
CA GLY A 41 -3.72 11.93 -22.55
C GLY A 41 -4.48 13.16 -23.05
N GLY A 42 -4.82 13.14 -24.34
CA GLY A 42 -5.49 14.24 -25.04
C GLY A 42 -7.02 14.20 -25.00
N SER A 43 -7.61 13.10 -24.51
CA SER A 43 -9.05 12.90 -24.38
C SER A 43 -9.47 12.63 -22.93
N THR A 44 -10.76 12.74 -22.63
CA THR A 44 -11.31 12.43 -21.31
C THR A 44 -11.05 10.98 -20.92
N LEU A 45 -10.41 10.78 -19.77
CA LEU A 45 -10.23 9.50 -19.11
C LEU A 45 -11.47 9.19 -18.26
N SER A 46 -12.10 8.06 -18.54
CA SER A 46 -13.22 7.50 -17.78
C SER A 46 -12.71 6.36 -16.92
N ILE A 47 -12.79 6.52 -15.60
CA ILE A 47 -12.60 5.44 -14.63
C ILE A 47 -13.91 4.69 -14.52
N GLU A 48 -13.93 3.47 -15.03
CA GLU A 48 -15.15 2.65 -15.19
C GLU A 48 -15.45 1.84 -13.93
N SER A 49 -14.41 1.23 -13.36
CA SER A 49 -14.51 0.52 -12.09
C SER A 49 -13.16 0.48 -11.37
N ILE A 50 -13.21 0.37 -10.05
CA ILE A 50 -12.05 0.12 -9.20
C ILE A 50 -12.40 -1.07 -8.32
N ASP A 51 -11.62 -2.15 -8.43
CA ASP A 51 -11.78 -3.31 -7.55
C ASP A 51 -11.26 -2.98 -6.16
N VAL A 52 -12.10 -3.22 -5.15
CA VAL A 52 -11.77 -2.99 -3.74
C VAL A 52 -11.57 -4.37 -3.08
N PRO A 53 -10.31 -4.77 -2.82
CA PRO A 53 -9.99 -6.16 -2.49
C PRO A 53 -10.37 -6.58 -1.06
N HIS A 54 -10.75 -5.62 -0.20
CA HIS A 54 -11.05 -5.88 1.21
C HIS A 54 -12.21 -5.00 1.71
N ALA A 55 -13.06 -5.54 2.60
CA ALA A 55 -14.25 -4.86 3.12
C ALA A 55 -13.92 -3.63 4.00
N ASP A 56 -12.74 -3.60 4.59
CA ASP A 56 -12.24 -2.49 5.41
C ASP A 56 -11.84 -1.25 4.60
N LEU A 57 -11.83 -1.35 3.26
CA LEU A 57 -11.38 -0.30 2.37
C LEU A 57 -12.59 0.37 1.73
N ALA A 58 -12.61 1.69 1.76
CA ALA A 58 -13.59 2.52 1.07
C ALA A 58 -12.90 3.54 0.17
N LEU A 59 -13.55 3.91 -0.94
CA LEU A 59 -13.02 4.84 -1.93
C LEU A 59 -13.87 6.10 -2.01
N SER A 60 -13.21 7.25 -2.14
CA SER A 60 -13.85 8.52 -2.42
C SER A 60 -13.05 9.31 -3.47
N PRO A 61 -13.65 9.66 -4.62
CA PRO A 61 -15.00 9.28 -5.05
C PRO A 61 -15.11 7.78 -5.40
N PRO A 62 -16.31 7.18 -5.30
CA PRO A 62 -16.54 5.87 -5.89
C PRO A 62 -16.55 5.95 -7.42
N ALA A 63 -16.09 4.89 -8.09
CA ALA A 63 -16.24 4.74 -9.53
C ALA A 63 -17.73 4.49 -9.91
N PRO A 64 -18.19 4.92 -11.11
CA PRO A 64 -17.40 5.55 -12.16
C PRO A 64 -17.24 7.07 -12.01
N PHE A 65 -16.17 7.62 -12.58
CA PHE A 65 -15.96 9.07 -12.69
C PHE A 65 -14.98 9.43 -13.80
N ASN A 66 -14.97 10.71 -14.20
CA ASN A 66 -14.12 11.22 -15.28
C ASN A 66 -12.98 12.11 -14.77
N ILE A 67 -11.89 12.17 -15.55
CA ILE A 67 -10.77 13.10 -15.44
C ILE A 67 -10.54 13.71 -16.84
N ALA A 68 -10.59 15.04 -16.97
CA ALA A 68 -10.39 15.70 -18.27
C ALA A 68 -8.94 15.54 -18.76
N ALA A 69 -8.68 15.84 -20.03
CA ALA A 69 -7.34 15.77 -20.61
C ALA A 69 -6.37 16.73 -19.90
N GLY A 70 -5.22 16.22 -19.45
CA GLY A 70 -4.21 16.98 -18.70
C GLY A 70 -4.55 17.23 -17.22
N ASP A 71 -5.74 16.83 -16.75
CA ASP A 71 -6.16 17.01 -15.37
C ASP A 71 -5.73 15.86 -14.45
N GLN A 72 -5.82 16.11 -13.16
CA GLN A 72 -5.59 15.13 -12.09
C GLN A 72 -6.80 15.07 -11.16
N ARG A 73 -6.92 13.96 -10.43
CA ARG A 73 -7.96 13.76 -9.44
C ARG A 73 -7.45 12.96 -8.25
N ASP A 74 -7.73 13.47 -7.06
CA ASP A 74 -7.48 12.75 -5.81
C ASP A 74 -8.49 11.62 -5.66
N LEU A 75 -7.98 10.43 -5.37
CA LEU A 75 -8.72 9.28 -4.90
C LEU A 75 -8.28 9.00 -3.46
N VAL A 76 -9.19 9.26 -2.53
CA VAL A 76 -9.01 8.96 -1.10
C VAL A 76 -9.40 7.52 -0.87
N ILE A 77 -8.51 6.78 -0.22
CA ILE A 77 -8.70 5.42 0.25
C ILE A 77 -8.80 5.50 1.77
N THR A 78 -9.98 5.21 2.30
CA THR A 78 -10.20 5.11 3.74
C THR A 78 -10.07 3.65 4.15
N TYR A 79 -9.11 3.36 5.02
CA TYR A 79 -8.97 2.08 5.69
C TYR A 79 -9.60 2.16 7.09
N THR A 80 -10.45 1.19 7.44
CA THR A 80 -11.01 1.04 8.80
C THR A 80 -10.70 -0.34 9.32
N ALA A 81 -9.77 -0.45 10.28
CA ALA A 81 -9.26 -1.73 10.73
C ALA A 81 -10.35 -2.57 11.43
N SER A 82 -10.76 -3.69 10.83
CA SER A 82 -11.58 -4.70 11.51
C SER A 82 -10.76 -5.84 12.10
N GLU A 83 -9.54 -6.03 11.59
CA GLU A 83 -8.58 -7.05 12.01
C GLU A 83 -7.19 -6.42 12.22
N GLU A 84 -6.32 -7.13 12.94
CA GLU A 84 -4.95 -6.68 13.25
C GLU A 84 -4.03 -6.73 12.02
N GLU A 85 -4.36 -7.53 11.01
CA GLU A 85 -3.52 -7.71 9.82
C GLU A 85 -4.36 -7.99 8.58
N ILE A 86 -4.17 -7.15 7.56
CA ILE A 86 -4.65 -7.43 6.20
C ILE A 86 -3.52 -7.37 5.16
N GLY A 87 -2.30 -7.00 5.54
CA GLY A 87 -1.12 -7.03 4.67
C GLY A 87 -1.24 -6.14 3.43
N ILE A 88 -0.57 -6.53 2.33
CA ILE A 88 -0.60 -5.77 1.06
C ILE A 88 -1.87 -6.07 0.28
N GLN A 89 -2.60 -5.02 -0.05
CA GLN A 89 -3.83 -5.05 -0.84
C GLN A 89 -3.57 -4.56 -2.26
N ARG A 90 -4.04 -5.30 -3.27
CA ARG A 90 -3.85 -4.96 -4.69
C ARG A 90 -5.16 -4.48 -5.30
N PHE A 91 -5.15 -3.25 -5.80
CA PHE A 91 -6.27 -2.65 -6.50
C PHE A 91 -6.08 -2.80 -8.01
N THR A 92 -7.20 -2.85 -8.74
CA THR A 92 -7.25 -2.77 -10.21
C THR A 92 -8.22 -1.67 -10.62
N ILE A 93 -7.74 -0.69 -11.37
CA ILE A 93 -8.53 0.38 -11.98
C ILE A 93 -8.79 -0.01 -13.43
N ARG A 94 -10.05 -0.06 -13.83
CA ARG A 94 -10.45 -0.19 -15.24
C ARG A 94 -10.79 1.17 -15.82
N SER A 95 -10.27 1.45 -17.00
CA SER A 95 -10.49 2.72 -17.69
C SER A 95 -10.57 2.57 -19.21
N ASN A 96 -10.99 3.64 -19.87
CA ASN A 96 -11.03 3.72 -21.33
C ASN A 96 -9.67 4.09 -21.98
N ASP A 97 -8.56 4.06 -21.22
CA ASP A 97 -7.21 4.09 -21.78
C ASP A 97 -6.98 2.84 -22.63
N THR A 98 -6.80 3.02 -23.94
CA THR A 98 -6.70 1.91 -24.88
C THR A 98 -5.36 1.18 -24.81
N ASP A 99 -4.31 1.83 -24.30
CA ASP A 99 -3.00 1.21 -24.15
C ASP A 99 -2.84 0.52 -22.78
N ASP A 100 -3.42 1.11 -21.73
CA ASP A 100 -3.46 0.53 -20.38
C ASP A 100 -4.89 0.55 -19.78
N PRO A 101 -5.78 -0.34 -20.25
CA PRO A 101 -7.16 -0.38 -19.77
C PRO A 101 -7.29 -0.90 -18.33
N ALA A 102 -6.20 -1.36 -17.71
CA ALA A 102 -6.21 -2.02 -16.40
C ALA A 102 -4.97 -1.69 -15.57
N LEU A 103 -4.94 -0.48 -15.00
CA LEU A 103 -3.87 -0.03 -14.11
C LEU A 103 -3.96 -0.71 -12.74
N ARG A 104 -2.84 -1.20 -12.22
CA ARG A 104 -2.76 -1.90 -10.93
C ARG A 104 -1.82 -1.19 -9.98
N PHE A 105 -2.22 -1.12 -8.72
CA PHE A 105 -1.38 -0.59 -7.65
C PHE A 105 -1.61 -1.36 -6.35
N SER A 106 -0.70 -1.17 -5.41
CA SER A 106 -0.77 -1.80 -4.10
C SER A 106 -0.79 -0.76 -3.00
N VAL A 107 -1.58 -1.04 -1.97
CA VAL A 107 -1.65 -0.29 -0.72
C VAL A 107 -1.27 -1.25 0.40
N GLN A 108 -0.34 -0.85 1.26
CA GLN A 108 -0.09 -1.57 2.49
C GLN A 108 -1.27 -1.30 3.43
N GLY A 109 -2.03 -2.31 3.84
CA GLY A 109 -3.02 -2.19 4.91
C GLY A 109 -2.39 -2.51 6.27
N ASN A 110 -3.21 -2.77 7.29
CA ASN A 110 -2.72 -3.08 8.63
C ASN A 110 -1.77 -4.28 8.60
N SER A 111 -0.63 -4.15 9.26
CA SER A 111 0.35 -5.21 9.41
C SER A 111 0.94 -5.17 10.81
N ALA A 112 1.14 -6.34 11.40
CA ALA A 112 1.86 -6.54 12.66
C ALA A 112 3.40 -6.52 12.47
N ASP A 113 3.89 -6.14 11.28
CA ASP A 113 5.31 -6.04 10.99
C ASP A 113 6.04 -5.08 11.95
N LEU A 114 7.26 -5.47 12.33
CA LEU A 114 8.12 -4.68 13.20
C LEU A 114 8.71 -3.48 12.46
N ASN A 115 8.53 -2.28 13.02
CA ASN A 115 9.15 -1.06 12.54
C ASN A 115 10.43 -0.74 13.30
N VAL A 116 11.27 0.07 12.64
CA VAL A 116 12.39 0.70 13.34
C VAL A 116 11.84 1.59 14.46
N GLY A 117 12.22 1.29 15.69
CA GLY A 117 11.79 2.02 16.89
C GLY A 117 10.68 1.32 17.69
N ASP A 118 10.04 0.28 17.13
CA ASP A 118 9.13 -0.54 17.91
C ASP A 118 9.89 -1.25 19.04
N PRO A 119 9.26 -1.42 20.23
CA PRO A 119 9.83 -2.26 21.27
C PRO A 119 10.12 -3.66 20.70
N ALA A 120 11.35 -4.14 20.87
CA ALA A 120 11.70 -5.49 20.45
C ALA A 120 10.73 -6.50 21.10
N PRO A 121 10.08 -7.39 20.33
CA PRO A 121 9.18 -8.39 20.87
C PRO A 121 9.89 -9.26 21.89
N ASP A 122 9.22 -9.56 23.00
CA ASP A 122 9.78 -10.48 23.97
C ASP A 122 9.72 -11.91 23.41
N PHE A 123 10.88 -12.54 23.28
CA PHE A 123 11.00 -13.90 22.77
C PHE A 123 11.87 -14.73 23.71
N THR A 124 11.65 -16.05 23.68
CA THR A 124 12.45 -17.02 24.44
C THR A 124 13.07 -18.00 23.46
N ILE A 125 14.40 -18.16 23.53
CA ILE A 125 15.14 -19.06 22.64
C ILE A 125 16.06 -19.99 23.45
N PRO A 126 16.25 -21.24 22.99
CA PRO A 126 17.29 -22.09 23.53
C PRO A 126 18.67 -21.60 23.08
N VAL A 127 19.63 -21.54 24.01
CA VAL A 127 21.04 -21.30 23.70
C VAL A 127 21.78 -22.62 23.53
N LEU A 128 23.06 -22.57 23.16
CA LEU A 128 23.81 -23.75 22.67
C LEU A 128 23.93 -24.90 23.69
N ASP A 129 23.81 -24.62 24.98
CA ASP A 129 23.84 -25.60 26.07
C ASP A 129 22.45 -26.21 26.39
N GLY A 130 21.40 -25.74 25.71
CA GLY A 130 20.02 -26.17 25.93
C GLY A 130 19.25 -25.39 27.00
N GLU A 131 19.88 -24.44 27.69
CA GLU A 131 19.16 -23.49 28.54
C GLU A 131 18.35 -22.50 27.69
N THR A 132 17.34 -21.88 28.29
CA THR A 132 16.52 -20.87 27.61
C THR A 132 16.87 -19.49 28.10
N VAL A 133 16.95 -18.53 27.17
CA VAL A 133 17.07 -17.10 27.46
C VAL A 133 15.84 -16.39 26.94
N THR A 134 15.22 -15.57 27.79
CA THR A 134 14.14 -14.65 27.43
C THR A 134 14.69 -13.23 27.24
N LEU A 135 14.27 -12.53 26.19
CA LEU A 135 14.79 -11.20 25.87
C LEU A 135 14.56 -10.19 27.01
N SER A 136 13.40 -10.25 27.68
CA SER A 136 13.06 -9.35 28.79
C SER A 136 14.01 -9.48 29.99
N ASP A 137 14.64 -10.63 30.20
CA ASP A 137 15.65 -10.83 31.25
C ASP A 137 16.95 -10.05 30.97
N LEU A 138 17.19 -9.67 29.70
CA LEU A 138 18.38 -8.94 29.27
C LEU A 138 18.20 -7.42 29.27
N ARG A 139 17.05 -6.90 29.73
CA ARG A 139 16.79 -5.46 29.79
C ARG A 139 17.86 -4.74 30.60
N GLY A 140 18.34 -3.60 30.07
CA GLY A 140 19.43 -2.83 30.67
C GLY A 140 20.84 -3.29 30.27
N SER A 141 20.96 -4.41 29.54
CA SER A 141 22.21 -4.86 28.94
C SER A 141 22.26 -4.49 27.45
N VAL A 142 23.48 -4.31 26.91
CA VAL A 142 23.67 -4.21 25.45
C VAL A 142 23.59 -5.63 24.88
N VAL A 143 22.60 -5.88 24.04
CA VAL A 143 22.36 -7.19 23.41
C VAL A 143 22.72 -7.12 21.94
N VAL A 144 23.45 -8.13 21.44
CA VAL A 144 23.72 -8.32 20.01
C VAL A 144 22.99 -9.58 19.56
N LEU A 145 22.05 -9.43 18.63
CA LEU A 145 21.36 -10.55 17.99
C LEU A 145 22.07 -10.91 16.69
N THR A 146 22.46 -12.18 16.55
CA THR A 146 23.15 -12.67 15.36
C THR A 146 22.33 -13.78 14.71
N PHE A 147 22.06 -13.64 13.40
CA PHE A 147 21.31 -14.62 12.61
C PHE A 147 22.27 -15.37 11.69
N PHE A 148 22.16 -16.70 11.64
CA PHE A 148 22.94 -17.56 10.75
C PHE A 148 21.97 -18.44 9.96
N ALA A 149 22.24 -18.65 8.67
CA ALA A 149 21.53 -19.61 7.84
C ALA A 149 22.54 -20.59 7.22
N SER A 150 22.19 -21.87 7.14
CA SER A 150 22.91 -22.81 6.27
C SER A 150 22.42 -22.63 4.84
N TRP A 151 23.35 -22.67 3.89
CA TRP A 151 23.05 -22.64 2.45
C TRP A 151 22.22 -23.83 1.97
#